data_AF-A0A258F2D2-F1
#
_entry.id   AF-A0A258F2D2-F1
#
_cell.length_a   1.000
_cell.length_b   1.000
_cell.length_c   1.000
_cell.angle_alpha   90.00
_cell.angle_beta   90.00
_cell.angle_gamma   90.00
#
_symmetry.space_group_name_H-M   'P 1'
#
loop_
_entity.id
_entity.type
_entity.pdbx_description
1 polymer ?
#
loop_
_entity_poly.entity_id
_entity_poly.type
_entity_poly.pdbx_seq_one_letter_code
_entity_poly.pdbx_strand_id
1 'polypeptide(L)'
;MTAKTKQILVNDVAINIHTTREEDFICLTDMAKAKEGENRSADIIKNWLRNRGTIEFLGTWEMINNPNFKVVEFDNFKKEAGLPTFVLSVSQWVEQTGAIGLSSKSGRYGGTYAHKDIAFEFGSAISPVFKLYLIKEYQRLKENESNQLNLEWDVKRILTKANYSIHTDAIKNHIIPTLNVAKDKEWITYADEADVLNVALFGCTAKQWKLANPQLALENKNMRDFASINQLTVLSNLEVLNSELIKNKLGKNKRFQYLHRTALQQLVVLDKSNAIKSLQRLSDSTFAEEQKKLKN
;
A
#
# COMPACT_ATOMS: atom_id res chain seq x y z
N MET A 1 14.56 -1.08 8.21
CA MET A 1 13.29 -0.99 7.47
C MET A 1 13.22 -2.18 6.52
N THR A 2 12.21 -3.04 6.67
CA THR A 2 12.04 -4.23 5.83
C THR A 2 11.61 -3.81 4.42
N ALA A 3 12.39 -4.22 3.40
CA ALA A 3 12.06 -3.94 2.01
C ALA A 3 10.70 -4.58 1.66
N LYS A 4 9.72 -3.78 1.23
CA LYS A 4 8.44 -4.30 0.73
C LYS A 4 8.70 -4.91 -0.66
N THR A 5 8.52 -6.22 -0.78
CA THR A 5 8.52 -6.92 -2.07
C THR A 5 7.16 -6.72 -2.72
N LYS A 6 7.16 -6.22 -3.96
CA LYS A 6 5.99 -6.04 -4.82
C LYS A 6 6.15 -6.94 -6.04
N GLN A 7 5.05 -7.24 -6.73
CA GLN A 7 5.08 -8.06 -7.93
C GLN A 7 4.18 -7.44 -9.00
N ILE A 8 4.67 -7.43 -10.23
CA ILE A 8 3.90 -7.08 -11.42
C ILE A 8 3.81 -8.29 -12.34
N LEU A 9 2.74 -8.37 -13.14
CA LEU A 9 2.55 -9.42 -14.12
C LEU A 9 2.72 -8.81 -15.52
N VAL A 10 3.74 -9.24 -16.26
CA VAL A 10 4.05 -8.73 -17.60
C VAL A 10 4.05 -9.90 -18.57
N ASN A 11 3.08 -9.95 -19.49
CA ASN A 11 2.90 -11.08 -20.42
C ASN A 11 2.93 -12.44 -19.70
N ASP A 12 2.09 -12.59 -18.67
CA ASP A 12 2.00 -13.80 -17.83
C ASP A 12 3.28 -14.17 -17.04
N VAL A 13 4.29 -13.29 -17.04
CA VAL A 13 5.51 -13.46 -16.27
C VAL A 13 5.44 -12.60 -15.02
N ALA A 14 5.50 -13.25 -13.87
CA ALA A 14 5.50 -12.59 -12.57
C ALA A 14 6.90 -12.05 -12.26
N ILE A 15 7.02 -10.73 -12.11
CA ILE A 15 8.29 -10.02 -11.93
C ILE A 15 8.30 -9.35 -10.56
N ASN A 16 9.30 -9.68 -9.74
CA ASN A 16 9.48 -9.07 -8.44
C ASN A 16 10.11 -7.68 -8.53
N ILE A 17 9.60 -6.77 -7.70
CA ILE A 17 10.10 -5.41 -7.51
C ILE A 17 10.40 -5.22 -6.03
N HIS A 18 11.58 -4.67 -5.73
CA HIS A 18 11.94 -4.25 -4.38
C HIS A 18 12.20 -2.76 -4.35
N THR A 19 11.54 -2.06 -3.44
CA THR A 19 11.83 -0.65 -3.17
C THR A 19 12.92 -0.55 -2.11
N THR A 20 14.04 0.11 -2.42
CA THR A 20 15.14 0.40 -1.50
C THR A 20 15.47 1.89 -1.58
N ARG A 21 15.42 2.59 -0.43
CA ARG A 21 15.73 4.04 -0.35
C ARG A 21 14.98 4.87 -1.41
N GLU A 22 13.67 4.63 -1.52
CA GLU A 22 12.76 5.31 -2.47
C GLU A 22 12.95 4.96 -3.95
N GLU A 23 13.96 4.15 -4.30
CA GLU A 23 14.14 3.66 -5.65
C GLU A 23 13.67 2.22 -5.82
N ASP A 24 13.09 1.94 -6.98
CA ASP A 24 12.60 0.60 -7.32
C ASP A 24 13.64 -0.19 -8.10
N PHE A 25 13.85 -1.42 -7.66
CA PHE A 25 14.69 -2.41 -8.31
C PHE A 25 13.83 -3.58 -8.81
N ILE A 26 13.95 -3.89 -10.09
CA ILE A 26 13.16 -4.91 -10.79
C ILE A 26 14.05 -6.15 -11.03
N CYS A 27 13.49 -7.35 -10.84
CA CYS A 27 14.18 -8.61 -11.02
C CYS A 27 14.42 -8.93 -12.50
N LEU A 28 15.65 -8.76 -12.97
CA LEU A 28 16.05 -9.13 -14.33
C LEU A 28 15.96 -10.65 -14.55
N THR A 29 16.20 -11.45 -13.51
CA THR A 29 16.10 -12.91 -13.61
C THR A 29 14.66 -13.35 -13.89
N ASP A 30 13.67 -12.69 -13.29
CA ASP A 30 12.26 -12.95 -13.59
C ASP A 30 11.90 -12.47 -15.00
N MET A 31 12.34 -11.27 -15.38
CA MET A 31 12.13 -10.77 -16.74
C MET A 31 12.69 -11.72 -17.81
N ALA A 32 13.89 -12.26 -17.60
CA ALA A 32 14.54 -13.16 -18.55
C ALA A 32 13.77 -14.46 -18.79
N LYS A 33 12.89 -14.88 -17.88
CA LYS A 33 12.00 -16.05 -18.08
C LYS A 33 10.97 -15.83 -19.19
N ALA A 34 10.71 -14.58 -19.58
CA ALA A 34 9.78 -14.24 -20.66
C ALA A 34 10.33 -14.59 -22.06
N LYS A 35 11.63 -14.88 -22.18
CA LYS A 35 12.24 -15.24 -23.45
C LYS A 35 12.13 -16.76 -23.65
N GLU A 36 11.45 -17.18 -24.71
CA GLU A 36 11.29 -18.59 -25.06
C GLU A 36 12.64 -19.25 -25.42
N GLY A 37 12.90 -20.44 -24.88
CA GLY A 37 14.10 -21.25 -25.16
C GLY A 37 14.72 -21.92 -23.92
N GLU A 38 15.65 -22.86 -24.12
CA GLU A 38 16.38 -23.57 -23.04
C GLU A 38 17.42 -22.71 -22.29
N ASN A 39 17.56 -21.43 -22.66
CA ASN A 39 18.58 -20.56 -22.09
C ASN A 39 18.24 -20.19 -20.64
N ARG A 40 19.19 -20.45 -19.74
CA ARG A 40 19.06 -20.04 -18.34
C ARG A 40 19.00 -18.53 -18.26
N SER A 41 18.14 -17.97 -17.39
CA SER A 41 18.01 -16.52 -17.18
C SER A 41 19.35 -15.81 -16.97
N ALA A 42 20.31 -16.48 -16.32
CA ALA A 42 21.66 -15.96 -16.11
C ALA A 42 22.45 -15.75 -17.42
N ASP A 43 22.26 -16.62 -18.42
CA ASP A 43 22.95 -16.53 -19.71
C ASP A 43 22.39 -15.40 -20.56
N ILE A 44 21.08 -15.14 -20.47
CA ILE A 44 20.44 -13.99 -21.13
C ILE A 44 21.02 -12.67 -20.58
N ILE A 45 21.17 -12.56 -19.26
CA ILE A 45 21.74 -11.37 -18.61
C ILE A 45 23.22 -11.20 -18.97
N LYS A 46 24.01 -12.29 -18.95
CA LYS A 46 25.42 -12.26 -19.38
C LYS A 46 25.58 -11.83 -20.84
N ASN A 47 24.76 -12.37 -21.73
CA ASN A 47 24.77 -11.98 -23.15
C ASN A 47 24.39 -10.51 -23.33
N TRP A 48 23.45 -10.00 -22.54
CA TRP A 48 23.10 -8.58 -22.56
C TRP A 48 24.26 -7.68 -22.10
N LEU A 49 24.98 -8.06 -21.04
CA LEU A 49 26.16 -7.34 -20.54
C LEU A 49 27.35 -7.37 -21.51
N ARG A 50 27.38 -8.29 -22.46
CA ARG A 50 28.45 -8.36 -23.46
C ARG A 50 28.34 -7.25 -24.51
N ASN A 51 27.15 -6.70 -24.71
CA ASN A 51 26.91 -5.69 -25.73
C ASN A 51 27.53 -4.35 -25.33
N ARG A 52 28.27 -3.73 -26.25
CA ARG A 52 28.89 -2.42 -26.06
C ARG A 52 27.87 -1.33 -25.70
N GLY A 53 26.72 -1.31 -26.39
CA GLY A 53 25.64 -0.37 -26.10
C GLY A 53 25.08 -0.52 -24.69
N THR A 54 24.97 -1.76 -24.18
CA THR A 54 24.56 -2.02 -22.79
C THR A 54 25.58 -1.47 -21.80
N ILE A 55 26.87 -1.75 -21.99
CA ILE A 55 27.93 -1.28 -21.09
C ILE A 55 28.00 0.24 -21.08
N GLU A 56 27.86 0.88 -22.24
CA GLU A 56 27.81 2.33 -22.35
C GLU A 56 26.59 2.92 -21.65
N PHE A 57 25.40 2.33 -21.82
CA PHE A 57 24.20 2.75 -21.12
C PHE A 57 24.36 2.61 -19.59
N LEU A 58 24.84 1.47 -19.11
CA LEU A 58 25.06 1.21 -17.68
C LEU A 58 26.07 2.20 -17.10
N GLY A 59 27.23 2.38 -17.74
CA GLY A 59 28.24 3.33 -17.27
C GLY A 59 27.73 4.77 -17.27
N THR A 60 26.95 5.18 -18.27
CA THR A 60 26.33 6.51 -18.32
C THR A 60 25.34 6.70 -17.18
N TRP A 61 24.48 5.71 -16.92
CA TRP A 61 23.54 5.76 -15.81
C TRP A 61 24.28 5.86 -14.46
N GLU A 62 25.35 5.10 -14.26
CA GLU A 62 26.16 5.14 -13.04
C GLU A 62 26.88 6.50 -12.89
N MET A 63 27.47 7.06 -13.94
CA MET A 63 28.13 8.37 -13.86
C MET A 63 27.16 9.49 -13.44
N ILE A 64 25.88 9.39 -13.81
CA ILE A 64 24.86 10.38 -13.45
C ILE A 64 24.39 10.18 -12.00
N ASN A 65 24.24 8.92 -11.55
CA ASN A 65 23.51 8.60 -10.31
C ASN A 65 24.40 8.09 -9.17
N ASN A 66 25.68 7.81 -9.42
CA ASN A 66 26.61 7.20 -8.46
C ASN A 66 27.91 8.00 -8.35
N PRO A 67 28.02 8.88 -7.34
CA PRO A 67 29.23 9.68 -7.11
C PRO A 67 30.50 8.86 -6.84
N ASN A 68 30.37 7.60 -6.42
CA ASN A 68 31.48 6.71 -6.09
C ASN A 68 31.85 5.75 -7.24
N PHE A 69 31.29 5.96 -8.43
CA PHE A 69 31.54 5.10 -9.58
C PHE A 69 32.97 5.22 -10.09
N LYS A 70 33.65 4.08 -10.27
CA LYS A 70 35.03 4.01 -10.74
C LYS A 70 35.08 4.06 -12.26
N VAL A 71 35.14 5.29 -12.79
CA VAL A 71 35.16 5.57 -14.24
C VAL A 71 36.31 4.86 -14.97
N VAL A 72 37.48 4.75 -14.34
CA VAL A 72 38.66 4.08 -14.96
C VAL A 72 38.40 2.59 -15.22
N GLU A 73 37.80 1.89 -14.27
CA GLU A 73 37.45 0.46 -14.43
C GLU A 73 36.36 0.28 -15.48
N PHE A 74 35.39 1.20 -15.49
CA PHE A 74 34.37 1.25 -16.53
C PHE A 74 34.97 1.43 -17.94
N ASP A 75 35.92 2.33 -18.12
CA ASP A 75 36.55 2.56 -19.43
C ASP A 75 37.27 1.32 -19.96
N ASN A 76 37.85 0.51 -19.07
CA ASN A 76 38.44 -0.78 -19.44
C ASN A 76 37.36 -1.74 -19.97
N PHE A 77 36.25 -1.89 -19.24
CA PHE A 77 35.13 -2.71 -19.71
C PHE A 77 34.53 -2.20 -21.02
N LYS A 78 34.37 -0.88 -21.18
CA LYS A 78 33.83 -0.27 -22.41
C LYS A 78 34.69 -0.56 -23.64
N LYS A 79 36.02 -0.62 -23.48
CA LYS A 79 36.96 -0.93 -24.58
C LYS A 79 36.85 -2.39 -25.03
N GLU A 80 36.68 -3.32 -24.09
CA GLU A 80 36.59 -4.75 -24.37
C GLU A 80 35.17 -5.19 -24.77
N ALA A 81 34.14 -4.43 -24.41
CA ALA A 81 32.76 -4.77 -24.70
C ALA A 81 32.49 -4.95 -26.20
N GLY A 82 31.76 -6.02 -26.53
CA GLY A 82 31.49 -6.45 -27.90
C GLY A 82 32.50 -7.45 -28.47
N LEU A 83 33.65 -7.69 -27.83
CA LEU A 83 34.60 -8.68 -28.31
C LEU A 83 34.08 -10.13 -28.14
N PRO A 84 34.48 -11.05 -29.04
CA PRO A 84 34.19 -12.48 -28.91
C PRO A 84 34.59 -13.09 -27.57
N THR A 85 35.67 -12.60 -26.98
CA THR A 85 36.26 -13.09 -25.73
C THR A 85 35.73 -12.39 -24.48
N PHE A 86 34.97 -11.31 -24.64
CA PHE A 86 34.50 -10.51 -23.52
C PHE A 86 33.38 -11.23 -22.76
N VAL A 87 33.62 -11.49 -21.47
CA VAL A 87 32.66 -12.09 -20.54
C VAL A 87 32.66 -11.28 -19.26
N LEU A 88 31.49 -10.78 -18.89
CA LEU A 88 31.30 -9.98 -17.68
C LEU A 88 30.05 -10.46 -16.94
N SER A 89 30.19 -10.73 -15.65
CA SER A 89 29.06 -10.99 -14.76
C SER A 89 28.62 -9.73 -14.03
N VAL A 90 27.36 -9.70 -13.59
CA VAL A 90 26.81 -8.59 -12.78
C VAL A 90 27.65 -8.37 -11.51
N SER A 91 28.02 -9.46 -10.82
CA SER A 91 28.82 -9.36 -9.59
C SER A 91 30.18 -8.72 -9.86
N GLN A 92 30.88 -9.13 -10.94
CA GLN A 92 32.15 -8.53 -11.33
C GLN A 92 32.01 -7.06 -11.72
N TRP A 93 30.96 -6.69 -12.46
CA TRP A 93 30.66 -5.29 -12.80
C TRP A 93 30.52 -4.45 -11.52
N VAL A 94 29.70 -4.89 -10.58
CA VAL A 94 29.44 -4.18 -9.32
C VAL A 94 30.70 -4.09 -8.46
N GLU A 95 31.44 -5.17 -8.29
CA GLU A 95 32.65 -5.22 -7.45
C GLU A 95 33.77 -4.34 -8.00
N GLN A 96 34.03 -4.42 -9.30
CA GLN A 96 35.14 -3.67 -9.91
C GLN A 96 34.81 -2.19 -10.06
N THR A 97 33.59 -1.84 -10.48
CA THR A 97 33.23 -0.44 -10.76
C THR A 97 32.59 0.30 -9.58
N GLY A 98 32.13 -0.41 -8.54
CA GLY A 98 31.33 0.18 -7.47
C GLY A 98 29.93 0.58 -7.90
N ALA A 99 29.41 -0.02 -8.99
CA ALA A 99 28.07 0.25 -9.52
C ALA A 99 26.96 -0.03 -8.50
N ILE A 100 25.93 0.81 -8.49
CA ILE A 100 24.76 0.69 -7.58
C ILE A 100 23.46 0.35 -8.31
N GLY A 101 23.42 0.51 -9.63
CA GLY A 101 22.25 0.29 -10.47
C GLY A 101 21.95 -1.18 -10.73
N LEU A 102 22.92 -2.07 -10.50
CA LEU A 102 22.76 -3.52 -10.57
C LEU A 102 23.11 -4.17 -9.24
N SER A 103 22.44 -5.28 -8.90
CA SER A 103 22.81 -6.11 -7.76
C SER A 103 22.48 -7.57 -8.02
N SER A 104 23.26 -8.47 -7.43
CA SER A 104 23.03 -9.91 -7.47
C SER A 104 22.88 -10.44 -6.06
N LYS A 105 21.82 -11.20 -5.79
CA LYS A 105 21.56 -11.82 -4.49
C LYS A 105 21.41 -13.33 -4.63
N SER A 106 21.94 -14.07 -3.68
CA SER A 106 21.74 -15.52 -3.55
C SER A 106 20.64 -15.83 -2.53
N GLY A 107 19.93 -16.96 -2.69
CA GLY A 107 18.94 -17.46 -1.71
C GLY A 107 17.49 -17.53 -2.22
N ARG A 108 16.53 -17.65 -1.30
CA ARG A 108 15.09 -17.88 -1.58
C ARG A 108 14.39 -16.74 -2.34
N TYR A 109 14.99 -15.55 -2.38
CA TYR A 109 14.61 -14.40 -3.21
C TYR A 109 15.79 -13.91 -4.07
N GLY A 110 16.70 -14.84 -4.37
CA GLY A 110 17.90 -14.60 -5.15
C GLY A 110 17.57 -14.29 -6.61
N GLY A 111 18.49 -13.61 -7.26
CA GLY A 111 18.33 -13.10 -8.61
C GLY A 111 19.20 -11.88 -8.85
N THR A 112 19.23 -11.47 -10.11
CA THR A 112 19.79 -10.18 -10.51
C THR A 112 18.68 -9.14 -10.48
N TYR A 113 18.92 -8.04 -9.76
CA TYR A 113 18.03 -6.90 -9.69
C TYR A 113 18.70 -5.68 -10.29
N ALA A 114 17.90 -4.85 -10.95
CA ALA A 114 18.37 -3.61 -11.55
C ALA A 114 17.46 -2.46 -11.20
N HIS A 115 18.00 -1.25 -11.10
CA HIS A 115 17.22 -0.03 -11.02
C HIS A 115 16.17 0.03 -12.15
N LYS A 116 15.00 0.60 -11.90
CA LYS A 116 13.86 0.67 -12.85
C LYS A 116 14.29 1.07 -14.28
N ASP A 117 15.12 2.09 -14.43
CA ASP A 117 15.58 2.57 -15.75
C ASP A 117 16.41 1.50 -16.49
N ILE A 118 17.32 0.86 -15.75
CA ILE A 118 18.18 -0.21 -16.26
C ILE A 118 17.35 -1.45 -16.59
N ALA A 119 16.35 -1.76 -15.78
CA ALA A 119 15.42 -2.84 -16.05
C ALA A 119 14.57 -2.57 -17.30
N PHE A 120 14.09 -1.34 -17.52
CA PHE A 120 13.41 -1.00 -18.77
C PHE A 120 14.32 -1.20 -19.97
N GLU A 121 15.61 -0.86 -19.84
CA GLU A 121 16.57 -1.10 -20.92
C GLU A 121 16.85 -2.59 -21.14
N PHE A 122 16.93 -3.41 -20.08
CA PHE A 122 16.98 -4.86 -20.23
C PHE A 122 15.72 -5.42 -20.92
N GLY A 123 14.56 -4.79 -20.72
CA GLY A 123 13.35 -5.11 -21.46
C GLY A 123 13.55 -5.08 -22.98
N SER A 124 14.35 -4.14 -23.51
CA SER A 124 14.72 -4.07 -24.93
C SER A 124 15.43 -5.34 -25.40
N ALA A 125 16.27 -5.95 -24.55
CA ALA A 125 17.06 -7.13 -24.87
C ALA A 125 16.24 -8.44 -24.87
N ILE A 126 15.06 -8.41 -24.24
CA ILE A 126 14.06 -9.47 -24.33
C ILE A 126 13.27 -9.30 -25.62
N SER A 127 12.50 -8.21 -25.72
CA SER A 127 11.83 -7.77 -26.95
C SER A 127 11.24 -6.36 -26.79
N PRO A 128 11.04 -5.61 -27.90
CA PRO A 128 10.34 -4.32 -27.85
C PRO A 128 8.93 -4.42 -27.25
N VAL A 129 8.22 -5.51 -27.55
CA VAL A 129 6.88 -5.78 -27.03
C VAL A 129 6.91 -5.93 -25.51
N PHE A 130 7.84 -6.73 -24.98
CA PHE A 130 7.99 -6.95 -23.54
C PHE A 130 8.34 -5.63 -22.82
N LYS A 131 9.23 -4.81 -23.38
CA LYS A 131 9.57 -3.49 -22.83
C LYS A 131 8.33 -2.60 -22.67
N LEU A 132 7.48 -2.53 -23.68
CA LEU A 132 6.26 -1.69 -23.63
C LEU A 132 5.26 -2.18 -22.57
N TYR A 133 5.04 -3.49 -22.48
CA TYR A 133 4.19 -4.05 -21.43
C TYR A 133 4.77 -3.82 -20.04
N LEU A 134 6.08 -3.96 -19.86
CA LEU A 134 6.76 -3.68 -18.60
C LEU A 134 6.58 -2.23 -18.16
N ILE A 135 6.75 -1.28 -19.08
CA ILE A 135 6.53 0.15 -18.80
C ILE A 135 5.08 0.39 -18.38
N LYS A 136 4.12 -0.16 -19.13
CA LYS A 136 2.68 0.01 -18.86
C LYS A 136 2.28 -0.55 -17.50
N GLU A 137 2.73 -1.76 -17.17
CA GLU A 137 2.40 -2.39 -15.89
C GLU A 137 3.09 -1.71 -14.71
N TYR A 138 4.31 -1.20 -14.90
CA TYR A 138 4.97 -0.37 -13.89
C TYR A 138 4.24 0.95 -13.66
N GLN A 139 3.80 1.63 -14.72
CA GLN A 139 2.98 2.85 -14.61
C GLN A 139 1.67 2.58 -13.86
N ARG A 140 0.96 1.50 -14.22
CA ARG A 140 -0.27 1.08 -13.53
C ARG A 140 -0.03 0.82 -12.04
N LEU A 141 1.08 0.19 -11.67
CA LEU A 141 1.46 0.00 -10.27
C LEU A 141 1.61 1.35 -9.56
N LYS A 142 2.29 2.32 -10.19
CA LYS A 142 2.53 3.65 -9.61
C LYS A 142 1.27 4.49 -9.49
N GLU A 143 0.38 4.43 -10.47
CA GLU A 143 -0.94 5.07 -10.40
C GLU A 143 -1.75 4.53 -9.23
N ASN A 144 -1.77 3.20 -9.05
CA ASN A 144 -2.47 2.59 -7.92
C ASN A 144 -1.88 3.00 -6.56
N GLU A 145 -0.55 3.08 -6.45
CA GLU A 145 0.13 3.58 -5.24
C GLU A 145 -0.24 5.04 -4.95
N SER A 146 -0.21 5.90 -5.96
CA SER A 146 -0.58 7.31 -5.82
C SER A 146 -2.05 7.48 -5.41
N ASN A 147 -2.96 6.73 -6.04
CA ASN A 147 -4.39 6.76 -5.73
C ASN A 147 -4.67 6.32 -4.30
N GLN A 148 -4.01 5.27 -3.80
CA GLN A 148 -4.16 4.84 -2.41
C GLN A 148 -3.67 5.90 -1.42
N LEU A 149 -2.51 6.52 -1.69
CA LEU A 149 -1.98 7.59 -0.83
C LEU A 149 -2.89 8.82 -0.81
N ASN A 150 -3.44 9.21 -1.97
CA ASN A 150 -4.40 10.31 -2.08
C ASN A 150 -5.69 10.01 -1.31
N LEU A 151 -6.20 8.77 -1.40
CA LEU A 151 -7.38 8.34 -0.65
C LEU A 151 -7.13 8.41 0.86
N GLU A 152 -5.99 7.92 1.35
CA GLU A 152 -5.63 8.01 2.77
C GLU A 152 -5.54 9.47 3.25
N TRP A 153 -4.98 10.35 2.42
CA TRP A 153 -4.87 11.78 2.71
C TRP A 153 -6.24 12.46 2.78
N ASP A 154 -7.11 12.16 1.82
CA ASP A 154 -8.48 12.68 1.79
C ASP A 154 -9.30 12.19 2.98
N VAL A 155 -9.15 10.91 3.36
CA VAL A 155 -9.77 10.36 4.57
C VAL A 155 -9.28 11.14 5.79
N LYS A 156 -7.97 11.33 5.99
CA LYS A 156 -7.45 12.11 7.13
C LYS A 156 -8.01 13.53 7.20
N ARG A 157 -8.08 14.22 6.06
CA ARG A 157 -8.64 15.58 6.00
C ARG A 157 -10.12 15.62 6.32
N ILE A 158 -10.90 14.66 5.82
CA ILE A 158 -12.31 14.51 6.15
C ILE A 158 -12.48 14.23 7.64
N LEU A 159 -11.68 13.32 8.23
CA LEU A 159 -11.69 13.01 9.66
C LEU A 159 -11.40 14.24 10.52
N THR A 160 -10.39 15.04 10.16
CA THR A 160 -10.09 16.29 10.88
C THR A 160 -11.23 17.30 10.79
N LYS A 161 -11.82 17.49 9.60
CA LYS A 161 -12.95 18.40 9.40
C LYS A 161 -14.21 17.93 10.12
N ALA A 162 -14.48 16.63 10.07
CA ALA A 162 -15.53 15.94 10.81
C ALA A 162 -15.40 16.19 12.33
N ASN A 163 -14.21 15.96 12.88
CA ASN A 163 -13.93 16.23 14.30
C ASN A 163 -14.12 17.70 14.66
N TYR A 164 -13.63 18.63 13.83
CA TYR A 164 -13.85 20.06 14.04
C TYR A 164 -15.34 20.43 14.04
N SER A 165 -16.13 19.85 13.13
CA SER A 165 -17.58 20.05 13.07
C SER A 165 -18.29 19.48 14.31
N ILE A 166 -17.90 18.29 14.77
CA ILE A 166 -18.40 17.70 16.02
C ILE A 166 -18.14 18.66 17.19
N HIS A 167 -16.92 19.17 17.32
CA HIS A 167 -16.57 20.10 18.40
C HIS A 167 -17.37 21.40 18.32
N THR A 168 -17.57 21.95 17.11
CA THR A 168 -18.26 23.24 16.92
C THR A 168 -19.78 23.13 17.08
N ASP A 169 -20.40 22.05 16.61
CA ASP A 169 -21.85 21.84 16.70
C ASP A 169 -22.29 21.34 18.09
N ALA A 170 -21.44 20.59 18.80
CA ALA A 170 -21.67 20.23 20.20
C ALA A 170 -21.75 21.46 21.12
N ILE A 171 -21.08 22.56 20.74
CA ILE A 171 -21.17 23.85 21.44
C ILE A 171 -22.50 24.57 21.13
N LYS A 172 -23.11 24.34 19.96
CA LYS A 172 -24.34 25.03 19.52
C LYS A 172 -25.65 24.32 19.88
N ASN A 173 -25.66 22.99 19.94
CA ASN A 173 -26.90 22.21 20.12
C ASN A 173 -26.83 21.31 21.37
N HIS A 174 -27.35 21.80 22.49
CA HIS A 174 -27.58 21.02 23.71
C HIS A 174 -28.82 20.13 23.59
N ILE A 175 -28.80 19.18 22.65
CA ILE A 175 -29.89 18.19 22.52
C ILE A 175 -29.48 16.95 23.30
N ILE A 176 -30.17 16.71 24.41
CA ILE A 176 -30.08 15.47 25.20
C ILE A 176 -31.13 14.51 24.60
N PRO A 177 -30.74 13.44 23.88
CA PRO A 177 -31.69 12.41 23.48
C PRO A 177 -32.10 11.64 24.74
N THR A 178 -33.41 11.50 24.96
CA THR A 178 -33.98 10.66 26.01
C THR A 178 -33.58 9.21 25.79
N LEU A 179 -32.86 8.66 26.77
CA LEU A 179 -32.41 7.27 26.83
C LEU A 179 -33.60 6.31 26.75
N ASN A 180 -33.63 5.48 25.72
CA ASN A 180 -34.50 4.30 25.68
C ASN A 180 -33.67 3.05 25.34
N VAL A 181 -32.73 2.72 26.24
CA VAL A 181 -32.10 1.40 26.26
C VAL A 181 -32.76 0.61 27.40
N ALA A 182 -33.80 -0.12 27.04
CA ALA A 182 -34.55 -0.98 27.93
C ALA A 182 -33.74 -2.25 28.25
N LYS A 183 -33.78 -2.63 29.54
CA LYS A 183 -33.65 -3.98 30.10
C LYS A 183 -32.44 -4.80 29.66
N ASP A 184 -31.28 -4.50 30.24
CA ASP A 184 -30.33 -5.47 30.81
C ASP A 184 -29.09 -4.70 31.27
N LYS A 185 -29.06 -4.30 32.55
CA LYS A 185 -27.93 -3.54 33.13
C LYS A 185 -26.80 -4.46 33.62
N GLU A 186 -27.03 -5.77 33.62
CA GLU A 186 -26.12 -6.76 34.22
C GLU A 186 -24.88 -7.03 33.35
N TRP A 187 -25.01 -7.00 32.03
CA TRP A 187 -23.87 -7.25 31.13
C TRP A 187 -22.77 -6.19 31.27
N ILE A 188 -23.11 -4.94 31.62
CA ILE A 188 -22.16 -3.83 31.78
C ILE A 188 -21.15 -4.12 32.88
N THR A 189 -21.57 -4.80 33.96
CA THR A 189 -20.69 -5.13 35.09
C THR A 189 -19.55 -6.06 34.67
N TYR A 190 -19.83 -6.99 33.75
CA TYR A 190 -18.90 -8.02 33.29
C TYR A 190 -18.29 -7.77 31.90
N ALA A 191 -18.70 -6.69 31.22
CA ALA A 191 -18.18 -6.31 29.91
C ALA A 191 -16.74 -5.79 30.00
N ASP A 192 -15.91 -6.19 29.03
CA ASP A 192 -14.61 -5.58 28.81
C ASP A 192 -14.76 -4.15 28.25
N GLU A 193 -13.73 -3.32 28.38
CA GLU A 193 -13.73 -1.93 27.90
C GLU A 193 -13.97 -1.84 26.39
N ALA A 194 -13.46 -2.82 25.62
CA ALA A 194 -13.73 -2.92 24.19
C ALA A 194 -15.23 -3.21 23.91
N ASP A 195 -15.88 -4.05 24.72
CA ASP A 195 -17.31 -4.35 24.57
C ASP A 195 -18.19 -3.17 24.98
N VAL A 196 -17.78 -2.37 25.98
CA VAL A 196 -18.48 -1.12 26.34
C VAL A 196 -18.52 -0.15 25.16
N LEU A 197 -17.41 -0.01 24.43
CA LEU A 197 -17.32 0.84 23.24
C LEU A 197 -18.11 0.28 22.06
N ASN A 198 -17.99 -1.03 21.80
CA ASN A 198 -18.69 -1.70 20.70
C ASN A 198 -20.20 -1.62 20.89
N VAL A 199 -20.71 -1.86 22.11
CA VAL A 199 -22.14 -1.75 22.38
C VAL A 199 -22.61 -0.30 22.36
N ALA A 200 -21.79 0.65 22.84
CA ALA A 200 -22.13 2.07 22.80
C ALA A 200 -22.33 2.59 21.36
N LEU A 201 -21.58 2.06 20.38
CA LEU A 201 -21.64 2.48 18.98
C LEU A 201 -22.52 1.58 18.09
N PHE A 202 -22.35 0.26 18.17
CA PHE A 202 -22.96 -0.71 17.27
C PHE A 202 -24.15 -1.46 17.90
N GLY A 203 -24.38 -1.32 19.21
CA GLY A 203 -25.47 -1.97 19.92
C GLY A 203 -25.27 -3.45 20.20
N CYS A 204 -24.12 -4.04 19.86
CA CYS A 204 -23.81 -5.44 20.13
C CYS A 204 -22.34 -5.65 20.55
N THR A 205 -22.10 -6.73 21.28
CA THR A 205 -20.74 -7.16 21.68
C THR A 205 -20.04 -7.90 20.54
N ALA A 206 -18.71 -8.02 20.61
CA ALA A 206 -17.95 -8.77 19.61
C ALA A 206 -18.37 -10.25 19.55
N LYS A 207 -18.76 -10.82 20.69
CA LYS A 207 -19.27 -12.20 20.78
C LYS A 207 -20.64 -12.35 20.10
N GLN A 208 -21.57 -11.43 20.36
CA GLN A 208 -22.89 -11.44 19.72
C GLN A 208 -22.76 -11.28 18.20
N TRP A 209 -21.85 -10.42 17.73
CA TRP A 209 -21.62 -10.24 16.30
C TRP A 209 -21.06 -11.51 15.63
N LYS A 210 -20.10 -12.20 16.27
CA LYS A 210 -19.54 -13.46 15.76
C LYS A 210 -20.57 -14.58 15.72
N LEU A 211 -21.44 -14.67 16.73
CA LEU A 211 -22.54 -15.64 16.75
C LEU A 211 -23.55 -15.40 15.62
N ALA A 212 -23.84 -14.12 15.32
CA ALA A 212 -24.71 -13.76 14.21
C ALA A 212 -24.06 -13.91 12.83
N ASN A 213 -22.72 -13.92 12.74
CA ASN A 213 -21.95 -13.96 11.49
C ASN A 213 -20.87 -15.04 11.48
N PRO A 214 -21.23 -16.34 11.60
CA PRO A 214 -20.27 -17.42 11.78
C PRO A 214 -19.35 -17.64 10.57
N GLN A 215 -19.84 -17.44 9.34
CA GLN A 215 -19.02 -17.58 8.12
C GLN A 215 -17.93 -16.51 8.03
N LEU A 216 -18.26 -15.25 8.37
CA LEU A 216 -17.31 -14.14 8.36
C LEU A 216 -16.29 -14.24 9.50
N ALA A 217 -16.69 -14.82 10.64
CA ALA A 217 -15.79 -15.10 11.73
C ALA A 217 -14.75 -16.18 11.39
N LEU A 218 -15.11 -17.18 10.56
CA LEU A 218 -14.17 -18.18 10.05
C LEU A 218 -13.11 -17.57 9.11
N GLU A 219 -13.44 -16.47 8.43
CA GLU A 219 -12.52 -15.69 7.59
C GLU A 219 -11.66 -14.68 8.39
N ASN A 220 -11.67 -14.77 9.73
CA ASN A 220 -10.97 -13.86 10.65
C ASN A 220 -11.38 -12.37 10.52
N LYS A 221 -12.59 -12.10 10.02
CA LYS A 221 -13.17 -10.75 9.95
C LYS A 221 -13.92 -10.38 11.22
N ASN A 222 -14.03 -9.09 11.49
CA ASN A 222 -14.64 -8.52 12.68
C ASN A 222 -15.64 -7.40 12.32
N MET A 223 -16.45 -6.97 13.29
CA MET A 223 -17.47 -5.93 13.09
C MET A 223 -16.91 -4.57 12.64
N ARG A 224 -15.67 -4.23 13.00
CA ARG A 224 -15.00 -2.98 12.58
C ARG A 224 -14.59 -3.02 11.11
N ASP A 225 -14.35 -4.21 10.55
CA ASP A 225 -14.02 -4.38 9.11
C ASP A 225 -15.23 -4.07 8.21
N PHE A 226 -16.45 -4.07 8.77
CA PHE A 226 -17.69 -3.73 8.08
C PHE A 226 -18.28 -2.39 8.54
N ALA A 227 -17.59 -1.66 9.42
CA ALA A 227 -18.04 -0.37 9.90
C ALA A 227 -17.79 0.72 8.85
N SER A 228 -18.72 1.67 8.74
CA SER A 228 -18.51 2.85 7.91
C SER A 228 -17.37 3.71 8.44
N ILE A 229 -16.78 4.55 7.58
CA ILE A 229 -15.75 5.52 7.97
C ILE A 229 -16.26 6.41 9.12
N ASN A 230 -17.53 6.86 9.07
CA ASN A 230 -18.17 7.62 10.14
C ASN A 230 -18.17 6.85 11.47
N GLN A 231 -18.59 5.58 11.46
CA GLN A 231 -18.59 4.76 12.67
C GLN A 231 -17.17 4.52 13.21
N LEU A 232 -16.18 4.26 12.35
CA LEU A 232 -14.79 4.10 12.77
C LEU A 232 -14.22 5.40 13.38
N THR A 233 -14.61 6.56 12.84
CA THR A 233 -14.25 7.88 13.37
C THR A 233 -14.79 8.07 14.78
N VAL A 234 -16.10 7.82 14.95
CA VAL A 234 -16.76 7.92 16.24
C VAL A 234 -16.14 6.95 17.23
N LEU A 235 -15.84 5.71 16.81
CA LEU A 235 -15.20 4.72 17.67
C LEU A 235 -13.85 5.20 18.20
N SER A 236 -12.99 5.76 17.34
CA SER A 236 -11.69 6.31 17.75
C SER A 236 -11.85 7.47 18.75
N ASN A 237 -12.84 8.35 18.52
CA ASN A 237 -13.14 9.44 19.46
C ASN A 237 -13.65 8.90 20.81
N LEU A 238 -14.49 7.86 20.80
CA LEU A 238 -14.99 7.21 22.01
C LEU A 238 -13.86 6.50 22.78
N GLU A 239 -12.87 5.92 22.10
CA GLU A 239 -11.69 5.31 22.74
C GLU A 239 -10.90 6.34 23.55
N VAL A 240 -10.61 7.50 22.94
CA VAL A 240 -9.92 8.63 23.61
C VAL A 240 -10.74 9.15 24.79
N LEU A 241 -12.04 9.38 24.57
CA LEU A 241 -12.93 9.88 25.59
C LEU A 241 -13.07 8.90 26.77
N ASN A 242 -13.22 7.60 26.49
CA ASN A 242 -13.33 6.59 27.54
C ASN A 242 -12.08 6.55 28.42
N SER A 243 -10.89 6.68 27.84
CA SER A 243 -9.63 6.78 28.58
C SER A 243 -9.65 7.94 29.59
N GLU A 244 -10.09 9.13 29.16
CA GLU A 244 -10.23 10.29 30.05
C GLU A 244 -11.30 10.08 31.13
N LEU A 245 -12.43 9.47 30.79
CA LEU A 245 -13.47 9.15 31.79
C LEU A 245 -13.00 8.13 32.84
N ILE A 246 -12.15 7.18 32.44
CA ILE A 246 -11.50 6.23 33.35
C ILE A 246 -10.55 6.97 34.30
N LYS A 247 -9.70 7.88 33.79
CA LYS A 247 -8.80 8.72 34.61
C LYS A 247 -9.58 9.54 35.64
N ASN A 248 -10.74 10.07 35.24
CA ASN A 248 -11.65 10.82 36.09
C ASN A 248 -12.46 9.93 37.07
N LYS A 249 -12.16 8.62 37.15
CA LYS A 249 -12.78 7.66 38.06
C LYS A 249 -14.31 7.54 37.91
N LEU A 250 -14.85 7.78 36.71
CA LEU A 250 -16.27 7.55 36.47
C LEU A 250 -16.60 6.06 36.44
N GLY A 251 -17.68 5.67 37.13
CA GLY A 251 -18.18 4.31 37.12
C GLY A 251 -18.63 3.85 35.72
N LYS A 252 -18.39 2.58 35.39
CA LYS A 252 -18.60 2.00 34.05
C LYS A 252 -19.99 2.25 33.46
N ASN A 253 -21.05 2.17 34.27
CA ASN A 253 -22.42 2.51 33.87
C ASN A 253 -22.59 3.97 33.43
N LYS A 254 -22.03 4.93 34.17
CA LYS A 254 -22.06 6.35 33.81
C LYS A 254 -21.24 6.62 32.55
N ARG A 255 -20.09 5.96 32.41
CA ARG A 255 -19.26 6.03 31.20
C ARG A 255 -20.01 5.53 29.98
N PHE A 256 -20.64 4.36 30.05
CA PHE A 256 -21.44 3.80 28.97
C PHE A 256 -22.54 4.78 28.49
N GLN A 257 -23.33 5.32 29.43
CA GLN A 257 -24.38 6.29 29.08
C GLN A 257 -23.81 7.53 28.38
N TYR A 258 -22.68 8.05 28.88
CA TYR A 258 -22.01 9.21 28.29
C TYR A 258 -21.48 8.90 26.88
N LEU A 259 -20.81 7.76 26.71
CA LEU A 259 -20.24 7.30 25.45
C LEU A 259 -21.33 7.03 24.42
N HIS A 260 -22.40 6.31 24.79
CA HIS A 260 -23.52 6.02 23.90
C HIS A 260 -24.21 7.29 23.40
N ARG A 261 -24.48 8.24 24.31
CA ARG A 261 -25.04 9.55 23.93
C ARG A 261 -24.11 10.30 22.98
N THR A 262 -22.81 10.31 23.29
CA THR A 262 -21.79 10.97 22.46
C THR A 262 -21.72 10.32 21.08
N ALA A 263 -21.78 9.00 21.01
CA ALA A 263 -21.76 8.24 19.75
C ALA A 263 -22.91 8.65 18.83
N LEU A 264 -24.14 8.67 19.36
CA LEU A 264 -25.34 9.08 18.61
C LEU A 264 -25.24 10.53 18.13
N GLN A 265 -24.78 11.45 18.98
CA GLN A 265 -24.61 12.86 18.62
C GLN A 265 -23.58 13.02 17.49
N GLN A 266 -22.43 12.35 17.59
CA GLN A 266 -21.39 12.42 16.57
C GLN A 266 -21.85 11.80 15.24
N LEU A 267 -22.51 10.63 15.27
CA LEU A 267 -23.04 10.01 14.06
C LEU A 267 -24.04 10.91 13.33
N VAL A 268 -24.96 11.55 14.05
CA VAL A 268 -25.95 12.48 13.44
C VAL A 268 -25.27 13.66 12.74
N VAL A 269 -24.20 14.20 13.31
CA VAL A 269 -23.44 15.31 12.69
C VAL A 269 -22.68 14.80 11.44
N LEU A 270 -22.04 13.65 11.55
CA LEU A 270 -21.24 13.08 10.46
C LEU A 270 -22.09 12.60 9.28
N ASP A 271 -23.25 12.01 9.54
CA ASP A 271 -24.17 11.53 8.51
C ASP A 271 -24.89 12.70 7.80
N LYS A 272 -25.06 13.85 8.48
CA LYS A 272 -25.52 15.10 7.85
C LYS A 272 -24.44 15.75 6.98
N SER A 273 -23.17 15.56 7.32
CA SER A 273 -22.06 16.04 6.51
C SER A 273 -21.89 15.12 5.29
N ASN A 274 -22.32 15.58 4.10
CA ASN A 274 -22.22 14.83 2.84
C ASN A 274 -20.77 14.46 2.40
N ALA A 275 -19.75 14.71 3.23
CA ALA A 275 -18.34 14.53 2.90
C ALA A 275 -17.96 13.07 2.55
N ILE A 276 -18.72 12.08 3.01
CA ILE A 276 -18.42 10.65 2.78
C ILE A 276 -19.25 10.02 1.63
N LYS A 277 -20.40 10.60 1.23
CA LYS A 277 -21.09 10.16 0.00
C LYS A 277 -20.23 10.36 -1.26
N SER A 278 -19.31 11.33 -1.22
CA SER A 278 -18.28 11.54 -2.24
C SER A 278 -17.31 10.36 -2.37
N LEU A 279 -17.00 9.66 -1.27
CA LEU A 279 -16.07 8.51 -1.28
C LEU A 279 -16.72 7.24 -1.81
N GLN A 280 -18.00 6.99 -1.51
CA GLN A 280 -18.75 5.86 -2.12
C GLN A 280 -18.87 6.01 -3.65
N ARG A 281 -19.04 7.23 -4.16
CA ARG A 281 -19.00 7.47 -5.61
C ARG A 281 -17.59 7.23 -6.18
N LEU A 282 -16.53 7.58 -5.46
CA LEU A 282 -15.16 7.41 -5.94
C LEU A 282 -14.66 5.95 -5.91
N SER A 283 -15.14 5.12 -4.98
CA SER A 283 -14.77 3.69 -4.93
C SER A 283 -15.51 2.84 -5.96
N ASP A 284 -16.79 3.15 -6.23
CA ASP A 284 -17.66 2.22 -6.98
C ASP A 284 -18.03 2.71 -8.40
N SER A 285 -17.79 3.98 -8.76
CA SER A 285 -18.26 4.53 -10.06
C SER A 285 -17.21 5.10 -11.01
N THR A 286 -15.95 5.27 -10.60
CA THR A 286 -14.98 6.04 -11.42
C THR A 286 -14.27 5.25 -12.53
N PHE A 287 -14.36 3.91 -12.60
CA PHE A 287 -13.73 3.15 -13.69
C PHE A 287 -14.69 2.60 -14.76
N ALA A 288 -15.94 2.29 -14.40
CA ALA A 288 -16.85 1.61 -15.32
C ALA A 288 -17.78 2.55 -16.11
N GLU A 289 -18.10 3.73 -15.59
CA GLU A 289 -19.11 4.61 -16.22
C GLU A 289 -18.53 5.73 -17.10
N GLU A 290 -17.32 6.22 -16.82
CA GLU A 290 -16.68 7.25 -17.67
C GLU A 290 -16.19 6.69 -19.00
N GLN A 291 -15.76 5.43 -19.07
CA GLN A 291 -15.41 4.80 -20.36
C GLN A 291 -16.62 4.52 -21.26
N LYS A 292 -17.83 4.40 -20.70
CA LYS A 292 -19.08 4.30 -21.47
C LYS A 292 -19.57 5.65 -21.98
N LYS A 293 -19.23 6.76 -21.32
CA LYS A 293 -19.58 8.12 -21.77
C LYS A 293 -18.64 8.69 -22.83
N LEU A 294 -17.44 8.12 -23.00
CA LEU A 294 -16.48 8.51 -24.04
C LEU A 294 -16.59 7.66 -25.32
N LYS A 295 -17.50 6.69 -25.36
CA LYS A 295 -17.73 5.79 -26.51
C LYS A 295 -19.14 5.87 -27.12
N ASN A 296 -19.97 6.82 -26.69
CA ASN A 296 -21.26 7.15 -27.30
C ASN A 296 -21.29 8.62 -27.69
#